data_AF-A0AAV2IC26-F1
#
_entry.id   AF-A0AAV2IC26-F1
#
_cell.length_a   1.000
_cell.length_b   1.000
_cell.length_c   1.000
_cell.angle_alpha   90.00
_cell.angle_beta   90.00
_cell.angle_gamma   90.00
#
_symmetry.space_group_name_H-M   'P 1'
#
loop_
_entity.id
_entity.type
_entity.pdbx_description
1 polymer ?
#
loop_
_entity_poly.entity_id
_entity_poly.type
_entity_poly.pdbx_seq_one_letter_code
_entity_poly.pdbx_strand_id
1 'polypeptide(L)'
;MANDFLADQMDELAKKLLKYRISDITERERLEFLTVLNKLRRNGSPVDFGDFIKCIESSGVAHNKCVRIKRNVDSCLQVDQIKFYPHYLLCKIFRFPTANFFDLKDVSLCPFGISKREKLLCINP
;
A
#
# COMPACT_ATOMS: atom_id res chain seq x y z
N MET A 1 -6.68 20.95 -14.96
CA MET A 1 -6.81 21.80 -13.76
C MET A 1 -7.18 21.00 -12.51
N ALA A 2 -8.40 20.48 -12.35
CA ALA A 2 -8.75 19.73 -11.12
C ALA A 2 -8.02 18.39 -10.98
N ASN A 3 -7.74 17.71 -12.09
CA ASN A 3 -7.04 16.42 -12.08
C ASN A 3 -5.55 16.56 -11.76
N ASP A 4 -4.93 17.66 -12.20
CA ASP A 4 -3.51 17.97 -11.97
C ASP A 4 -3.31 18.34 -10.50
N PHE A 5 -4.19 19.19 -9.94
CA PHE A 5 -4.18 19.53 -8.51
C PHE A 5 -4.32 18.30 -7.60
N LEU A 6 -5.17 17.33 -7.98
CA LEU A 6 -5.33 16.08 -7.24
C LEU A 6 -4.10 15.17 -7.35
N ALA A 7 -3.41 15.18 -8.49
CA ALA A 7 -2.16 14.46 -8.65
C ALA A 7 -1.07 15.05 -7.75
N ASP A 8 -0.94 16.38 -7.75
CA ASP A 8 0.01 17.12 -6.90
C ASP A 8 -0.21 16.82 -5.41
N GLN A 9 -1.47 16.78 -4.95
CA GLN A 9 -1.80 16.41 -3.56
C GLN A 9 -1.37 14.98 -3.20
N MET A 10 -1.54 14.02 -4.11
CA MET A 10 -1.10 12.64 -3.87
C MET A 10 0.42 12.51 -3.89
N ASP A 11 1.10 13.26 -4.74
CA ASP A 11 2.55 13.32 -4.77
C ASP A 11 3.14 13.90 -3.49
N GLU A 12 2.56 14.98 -2.97
CA GLU A 12 2.97 15.55 -1.68
C GLU A 12 2.70 14.60 -0.51
N LEU A 13 1.55 13.93 -0.50
CA LEU A 13 1.28 12.89 0.50
C LEU A 13 2.28 11.73 0.40
N ALA A 14 2.60 11.26 -0.81
CA ALA A 14 3.58 10.22 -1.02
C ALA A 14 4.95 10.64 -0.49
N LYS A 15 5.42 11.85 -0.83
CA LYS A 15 6.67 12.42 -0.30
C LYS A 15 6.66 12.47 1.23
N LYS A 16 5.55 12.86 1.85
CA LYS A 16 5.40 12.87 3.32
C LYS A 16 5.53 11.47 3.90
N LEU A 17 4.78 10.49 3.38
CA LEU A 17 4.78 9.12 3.90
C LEU A 17 6.12 8.41 3.67
N LEU A 18 6.79 8.67 2.55
CA LEU A 18 8.11 8.10 2.25
C LEU A 18 9.22 8.59 3.20
N LYS A 19 8.98 9.58 4.05
CA LYS A 19 9.90 9.94 5.16
C LYS A 19 9.98 8.84 6.23
N TYR A 20 8.98 7.96 6.32
CA TYR A 20 8.91 6.84 7.26
C TYR A 20 9.40 5.51 6.66
N ARG A 21 9.90 5.53 5.42
CA ARG A 21 10.47 4.33 4.80
C ARG A 21 11.72 3.88 5.56
N ILE A 22 11.98 2.58 5.52
CA ILE A 22 13.21 1.99 6.06
C ILE A 22 14.05 1.30 4.98
N SER A 23 13.54 1.22 3.75
CA SER A 23 14.29 0.79 2.59
C SER A 23 14.68 1.98 1.72
N ASP A 24 15.78 1.84 0.99
CA ASP A 24 15.97 2.61 -0.22
C ASP A 24 14.91 2.19 -1.25
N ILE A 25 14.43 3.17 -2.02
CA ILE A 25 13.39 2.96 -3.02
C ILE A 25 13.89 3.43 -4.37
N THR A 26 13.55 2.68 -5.40
CA THR A 26 13.75 3.08 -6.79
C THR A 26 12.65 4.05 -7.24
N GLU A 27 12.91 4.79 -8.32
CA GLU A 27 11.86 5.61 -8.96
C GLU A 27 10.64 4.77 -9.38
N ARG A 28 10.87 3.51 -9.79
CA ARG A 28 9.77 2.59 -10.08
C ARG A 28 8.92 2.31 -8.85
N GLU A 29 9.53 1.92 -7.73
CA GLU A 29 8.81 1.64 -6.48
C GLU A 29 8.06 2.89 -5.96
N ARG A 30 8.59 4.10 -6.22
CA ARG A 30 7.89 5.36 -5.98
C ARG A 30 6.62 5.47 -6.83
N LEU A 31 6.67 5.17 -8.14
CA LEU A 31 5.49 5.18 -9.03
C LEU A 31 4.46 4.10 -8.65
N GLU A 32 4.93 2.92 -8.25
CA GLU A 32 4.08 1.84 -7.76
C GLU A 32 3.38 2.25 -6.45
N PHE A 33 4.10 2.89 -5.53
CA PHE A 33 3.52 3.43 -4.29
C PHE A 33 2.45 4.49 -4.57
N LEU A 34 2.69 5.42 -5.50
CA LEU A 34 1.69 6.39 -5.95
C LEU A 34 0.46 5.72 -6.54
N THR A 35 0.64 4.62 -7.27
CA THR A 35 -0.47 3.82 -7.83
C THR A 35 -1.29 3.17 -6.71
N VAL A 36 -0.65 2.68 -5.65
CA VAL A 36 -1.33 2.16 -4.45
C VAL A 36 -2.15 3.26 -3.76
N LEU A 37 -1.56 4.43 -3.52
CA LEU A 37 -2.26 5.56 -2.89
C LEU A 37 -3.49 6.00 -3.71
N ASN A 38 -3.33 6.09 -5.04
CA ASN A 38 -4.45 6.41 -5.92
C ASN A 38 -5.54 5.33 -5.92
N LYS A 39 -5.15 4.04 -5.86
CA LYS A 39 -6.11 2.94 -5.76
C LYS A 39 -6.87 2.99 -4.43
N LEU A 40 -6.18 3.26 -3.32
CA LEU A 40 -6.78 3.40 -1.99
C LEU A 40 -7.71 4.60 -1.92
N ARG A 41 -7.32 5.75 -2.49
CA ARG A 41 -8.19 6.93 -2.58
C ARG A 41 -9.46 6.68 -3.41
N ARG A 42 -9.35 5.96 -4.53
CA ARG A 42 -10.47 5.74 -5.47
C ARG A 42 -11.43 4.63 -5.02
N ASN A 43 -10.92 3.58 -4.37
CA ASN A 43 -11.69 2.36 -4.10
C ASN A 43 -11.67 1.91 -2.63
N GLY A 44 -10.82 2.51 -1.80
CA GLY A 44 -10.81 2.25 -0.36
C GLY A 44 -11.85 3.11 0.37
N SER A 45 -12.17 2.74 1.60
CA SER A 45 -13.01 3.60 2.44
C SER A 45 -12.21 4.79 3.00
N PRO A 46 -12.85 5.92 3.35
CA PRO A 46 -12.19 7.02 4.04
C PRO A 46 -11.50 6.59 5.35
N VAL A 47 -12.07 5.58 6.02
CA VAL A 47 -11.50 4.98 7.23
C VAL A 47 -10.20 4.23 6.91
N ASP A 48 -10.20 3.38 5.88
CA ASP A 48 -8.98 2.64 5.47
C ASP A 48 -7.86 3.60 5.05
N PHE A 49 -8.19 4.70 4.37
CA PHE A 49 -7.21 5.72 3.97
C PHE A 49 -6.59 6.42 5.18
N GLY A 50 -7.41 6.83 6.16
CA GLY A 50 -6.92 7.42 7.40
C GLY A 50 -6.10 6.44 8.25
N ASP A 51 -6.54 5.19 8.35
CA ASP A 51 -5.83 4.13 9.06
C ASP A 51 -4.48 3.80 8.40
N PHE A 52 -4.39 3.86 7.07
CA PHE A 52 -3.13 3.69 6.36
C PHE A 52 -2.10 4.76 6.73
N ILE A 53 -2.48 6.03 6.67
CA ILE A 53 -1.59 7.14 7.05
C ILE A 53 -1.08 6.96 8.47
N LYS A 54 -1.97 6.66 9.42
CA LYS A 54 -1.61 6.45 10.83
C LYS A 54 -0.71 5.23 11.04
N CYS A 55 -0.93 4.14 10.30
CA CYS A 55 -0.06 2.96 10.37
C CYS A 55 1.36 3.30 9.92
N ILE A 56 1.51 4.05 8.82
CA ILE A 56 2.83 4.46 8.33
C ILE A 56 3.50 5.43 9.32
N GLU A 57 2.78 6.46 9.78
CA GLU A 57 3.32 7.48 10.70
C GLU A 57 3.73 6.91 12.07
N SER A 58 3.06 5.86 12.53
CA SER A 58 3.36 5.20 13.82
C SER A 58 4.26 3.97 13.69
N SER A 59 4.77 3.67 12.49
CA SER A 59 5.52 2.45 12.21
C SER A 59 4.81 1.16 12.68
N GLY A 60 3.48 1.14 12.67
CA GLY A 60 2.67 -0.01 13.07
C GLY A 60 2.53 -0.19 14.59
N VAL A 61 3.05 0.73 15.41
CA VAL A 61 2.91 0.69 16.88
C VAL A 61 1.47 0.98 17.31
N ALA A 62 0.80 1.86 16.58
CA ALA A 62 -0.60 2.17 16.79
C ALA A 62 -1.33 1.95 15.45
N HIS A 63 -2.46 1.24 15.46
CA HIS A 63 -3.35 0.97 14.31
C HIS A 63 -3.07 -0.33 13.56
N ASN A 64 -3.66 -1.41 14.09
CA ASN A 64 -3.57 -2.77 13.54
C ASN A 64 -4.82 -3.15 12.71
N LYS A 65 -5.49 -2.15 12.12
CA LYS A 65 -6.72 -2.37 11.34
C LYS A 65 -6.39 -2.66 9.88
N CYS A 66 -7.22 -3.44 9.21
CA CYS A 66 -7.01 -3.72 7.79
C CYS A 66 -7.20 -2.46 6.95
N VAL A 67 -6.23 -2.17 6.09
CA VAL A 67 -6.32 -1.16 5.03
C VAL A 67 -6.69 -1.89 3.74
N ARG A 68 -7.88 -1.65 3.21
CA ARG A 68 -8.46 -2.49 2.15
C ARG A 68 -8.59 -1.79 0.82
N ILE A 69 -8.32 -2.52 -0.25
CA ILE A 69 -8.62 -2.14 -1.63
C ILE A 69 -9.43 -3.23 -2.33
N LYS A 70 -10.19 -2.86 -3.37
CA LYS A 70 -10.82 -3.84 -4.25
C LYS A 70 -9.76 -4.75 -4.89
N ARG A 71 -9.93 -6.06 -4.73
CA ARG A 71 -9.01 -7.08 -5.25
C ARG A 71 -9.16 -7.18 -6.78
N ASN A 72 -8.03 -7.15 -7.48
CA ASN A 72 -7.96 -7.54 -8.89
C ASN A 72 -7.92 -9.07 -9.00
N VAL A 73 -8.28 -9.66 -10.15
CA VAL A 73 -8.31 -11.13 -10.33
C VAL A 73 -6.99 -11.78 -9.87
N ASP A 74 -5.85 -11.23 -10.30
CA ASP A 74 -4.53 -11.74 -9.95
C ASP A 74 -3.97 -11.11 -8.66
N SER A 75 -4.74 -10.25 -7.99
CA SER A 75 -4.31 -9.47 -6.80
C SER A 75 -3.16 -8.47 -7.04
N CYS A 76 -2.64 -8.39 -8.26
CA CYS A 76 -1.59 -7.43 -8.66
C CYS A 76 -2.17 -6.07 -9.07
N LEU A 77 -1.38 -5.03 -8.89
CA LEU A 77 -1.52 -3.75 -9.58
C LEU A 77 -0.48 -3.67 -10.72
N GLN A 78 -0.55 -2.62 -11.54
CA GLN A 78 0.37 -2.43 -12.65
C GLN A 78 0.80 -0.96 -12.80
N VAL A 79 2.06 -0.75 -13.20
CA VAL A 79 2.64 0.51 -13.68
C VAL A 79 3.42 0.16 -14.94
N ASP A 80 3.19 0.89 -16.04
CA ASP A 80 3.88 0.69 -17.31
C ASP A 80 3.99 -0.79 -17.73
N GLN A 81 2.83 -1.47 -17.73
CA GLN A 81 2.68 -2.89 -18.10
C GLN A 81 3.41 -3.90 -17.17
N ILE A 82 4.13 -3.43 -16.15
CA ILE A 82 4.76 -4.27 -15.13
C ILE A 82 3.80 -4.48 -13.96
N LYS A 83 3.56 -5.74 -13.61
CA LYS A 83 2.73 -6.14 -12.47
C LYS A 83 3.54 -6.12 -11.17
N PHE A 84 2.91 -5.67 -10.08
CA PHE A 84 3.47 -5.73 -8.73
C PHE A 84 2.39 -6.05 -7.69
N TYR A 85 2.81 -6.54 -6.54
CA TYR A 85 1.91 -6.86 -5.43
C TYR A 85 1.90 -5.72 -4.40
N PRO A 86 0.75 -5.08 -4.16
CA PRO A 86 0.70 -3.86 -3.35
C PRO A 86 1.06 -4.11 -1.88
N HIS A 87 0.64 -5.24 -1.30
CA HIS A 87 0.99 -5.61 0.09
C HIS A 87 2.51 -5.84 0.22
N TYR A 88 3.11 -6.60 -0.70
CA TYR A 88 4.55 -6.87 -0.70
C TYR A 88 5.38 -5.60 -0.84
N LEU A 89 5.01 -4.72 -1.79
CA LEU A 89 5.69 -3.43 -1.97
C LEU A 89 5.68 -2.62 -0.67
N LEU A 90 4.53 -2.49 -0.02
CA LEU A 90 4.41 -1.71 1.22
C LEU A 90 5.19 -2.35 2.37
N CYS A 91 5.12 -3.67 2.53
CA CYS A 91 5.92 -4.39 3.52
C CYS A 91 7.41 -4.14 3.31
N LYS A 92 7.90 -4.20 2.06
CA LYS A 92 9.30 -3.96 1.72
C LYS A 92 9.74 -2.53 2.07
N ILE A 93 8.93 -1.53 1.69
CA ILE A 93 9.27 -0.11 1.90
C ILE A 93 9.30 0.25 3.40
N PHE A 94 8.34 -0.24 4.18
CA PHE A 94 8.07 0.29 5.52
C PHE A 94 8.40 -0.67 6.68
N ARG A 95 8.64 -1.97 6.44
CA ARG A 95 8.77 -2.98 7.51
C ARG A 95 9.91 -3.98 7.32
N PHE A 96 10.10 -4.49 6.11
CA PHE A 96 11.01 -5.60 5.84
C PHE A 96 11.83 -5.36 4.55
N PRO A 97 12.88 -4.52 4.59
CA PRO A 97 13.61 -4.10 3.38
C PRO A 97 14.27 -5.25 2.63
N THR A 98 14.58 -6.34 3.31
CA THR A 98 15.27 -7.53 2.77
C THR A 98 14.35 -8.72 2.56
N ALA A 99 13.04 -8.62 2.84
CA ALA A 99 12.13 -9.74 2.69
C ALA A 99 11.89 -10.05 1.21
N ASN A 100 11.88 -11.34 0.87
CA ASN A 100 11.38 -11.80 -0.41
C ASN A 100 9.88 -12.00 -0.37
N PHE A 101 9.26 -12.05 -1.55
CA PHE A 101 7.82 -12.24 -1.69
C PHE A 101 7.30 -13.49 -0.95
N PHE A 102 8.04 -14.60 -1.01
CA PHE A 102 7.66 -15.88 -0.40
C PHE A 102 7.83 -15.92 1.13
N ASP A 103 8.53 -14.95 1.71
CA ASP A 103 8.78 -14.88 3.15
C ASP A 103 7.57 -14.29 3.89
N LEU A 104 6.74 -13.50 3.21
CA LEU A 104 5.58 -12.85 3.81
C LEU A 104 4.40 -13.81 3.92
N LYS A 105 3.77 -13.80 5.10
CA LYS A 105 2.53 -14.51 5.39
C LYS A 105 1.52 -13.57 6.01
N ASP A 106 0.25 -13.85 5.77
CA ASP A 106 -0.83 -13.12 6.42
C ASP A 106 -0.76 -13.30 7.93
N VAL A 107 -0.91 -12.20 8.68
CA VAL A 107 -1.14 -12.29 10.12
C VAL A 107 -2.46 -13.01 10.38
N SER A 108 -2.50 -13.86 11.42
CA SER A 108 -3.65 -14.71 11.71
C SER A 108 -4.97 -13.95 11.88
N LEU A 109 -4.87 -12.70 12.37
CA LEU A 109 -6.00 -11.80 12.61
C LEU A 109 -6.50 -11.07 11.35
N CYS A 110 -5.85 -11.21 10.19
CA CYS A 110 -6.25 -10.49 8.98
C CYS A 110 -7.26 -11.32 8.15
N PRO A 111 -8.55 -10.95 8.12
CA PRO A 111 -9.55 -11.65 7.31
C PRO A 111 -9.42 -11.33 5.80
N PHE A 112 -8.70 -10.27 5.44
CA PHE A 112 -8.53 -9.82 4.05
C PHE A 112 -7.11 -10.08 3.52
N GLY A 113 -6.38 -11.00 4.15
CA GLY A 113 -5.03 -11.40 3.72
C GLY A 113 -4.99 -11.92 2.29
N ILE A 114 -3.79 -11.95 1.69
CA ILE A 114 -3.62 -12.41 0.31
C ILE A 114 -4.15 -13.84 0.12
N SER A 115 -3.92 -14.71 1.11
CA SER A 115 -4.34 -16.12 1.09
C SER A 115 -5.85 -16.33 1.15
N LYS A 116 -6.60 -15.35 1.66
CA LYS A 116 -8.04 -15.48 1.96
C LYS A 116 -8.95 -15.39 0.73
N ARG A 117 -8.42 -15.00 -0.43
CA ARG A 117 -9.15 -14.92 -1.73
C ARG A 117 -10.46 -14.10 -1.69
N GLU A 118 -10.57 -13.18 -0.73
CA GLU A 118 -11.73 -12.29 -0.58
C GLU A 118 -11.83 -11.24 -1.68
N LYS A 119 -13.02 -10.65 -1.86
CA LYS A 119 -13.23 -9.54 -2.84
C LYS A 119 -12.41 -8.28 -2.52
N LEU A 120 -12.01 -8.12 -1.27
CA LEU A 120 -11.15 -7.05 -0.78
C LEU A 120 -9.80 -7.64 -0.39
N LEU A 121 -8.74 -6.86 -0.60
CA LEU A 121 -7.37 -7.21 -0.24
C LEU A 121 -6.85 -6.21 0.79
N CYS A 122 -6.32 -6.71 1.91
CA CYS A 122 -5.55 -5.90 2.84
C CYS A 122 -4.18 -5.58 2.25
N ILE A 123 -3.79 -4.31 2.36
CA ILE A 123 -2.47 -3.82 1.96
C ILE A 123 -1.71 -3.17 3.12
N ASN A 124 -2.21 -3.32 4.35
CA ASN A 124 -1.51 -2.82 5.55
C ASN A 124 -0.19 -3.61 5.73
N PRO A 125 0.99 -2.95 5.73
CA PRO A 125 2.30 -3.61 5.73
C PRO A 125 2.73 -4.24 7.05
#